data_AF-A0A6N8XDT6-F1
#
_entry.id   AF-A0A6N8XDT6-F1
#
_cell.length_a   1.000
_cell.length_b   1.000
_cell.length_c   1.000
_cell.angle_alpha   90.00
_cell.angle_beta   90.00
_cell.angle_gamma   90.00
#
_symmetry.space_group_name_H-M   'P 1'
#
loop_
_entity.id
_entity.type
_entity.pdbx_description
1 polymer ?
#
loop_
_entity_poly.entity_id
_entity_poly.type
_entity_poly.pdbx_seq_one_letter_code
_entity_poly.pdbx_strand_id
1 'polypeptide(L)'
;MTLAWIEALGYEVAYTGEGSAWTVSDEAYLTLYERHRSDPFAEEILWTFASESSAYSCEGDPVCYVDRAVNTRLARYWADFPDGRHIVQAVETARTVLAGTLEQCTAARASVPDSRAARNWEWYGWDDRGPEIVRALRASLEEVSEEDKAQLIARLGELEECGPG
;
A
#
# COMPACT_ATOMS: atom_id res chain seq x y z
N MET A 1 8.30 27.74 -20.02
CA MET A 1 9.48 27.18 -19.31
C MET A 1 9.15 25.89 -18.58
N THR A 2 7.98 25.76 -17.94
CA THR A 2 7.56 24.53 -17.22
C THR A 2 7.46 23.29 -18.12
N LEU A 3 6.92 23.41 -19.34
CA LEU A 3 6.79 22.28 -20.27
C LEU A 3 8.14 21.66 -20.67
N ALA A 4 9.13 22.47 -21.05
CA ALA A 4 10.46 21.97 -21.42
C ALA A 4 11.22 21.33 -20.24
N TRP A 5 10.96 21.79 -19.00
CA TRP A 5 11.51 21.16 -17.80
C TRP A 5 10.82 19.81 -17.49
N ILE A 6 9.50 19.73 -17.62
CA ILE A 6 8.75 18.47 -17.48
C ILE A 6 9.18 17.46 -18.57
N GLU A 7 9.31 17.90 -19.82
CA GLU A 7 9.78 17.07 -20.93
C GLU A 7 11.20 16.54 -20.67
N ALA A 8 12.06 17.33 -20.03
CA ALA A 8 13.42 16.92 -19.67
C ALA A 8 13.46 15.87 -18.54
N LEU A 9 12.48 15.89 -17.63
CA LEU A 9 12.33 14.88 -16.57
C LEU A 9 11.73 13.56 -17.08
N GLY A 10 11.05 13.59 -18.23
CA GLY A 10 10.50 12.38 -18.85
C GLY A 10 9.55 11.63 -17.92
N TYR A 11 9.83 10.34 -17.68
CA TYR A 11 9.01 9.45 -16.84
C TYR A 11 9.29 9.57 -15.34
N GLU A 12 10.19 10.47 -14.92
CA GLU A 12 10.54 10.66 -13.51
C GLU A 12 9.43 11.37 -12.71
N VAL A 13 8.56 12.11 -13.40
CA VAL A 13 7.42 12.78 -12.80
C VAL A 13 6.12 12.39 -13.50
N ALA A 14 5.06 12.25 -12.72
CA ALA A 14 3.72 11.94 -13.23
C ALA A 14 2.72 12.97 -12.69
N TYR A 15 1.74 13.33 -13.52
CA TYR A 15 0.66 14.21 -13.11
C TYR A 15 -0.46 13.38 -12.47
N THR A 16 -0.88 13.79 -11.28
CA THR A 16 -1.96 13.16 -10.54
C THR A 16 -3.22 13.99 -10.71
N GLY A 17 -4.26 13.40 -11.31
CA GLY A 17 -5.58 14.05 -11.38
C GLY A 17 -6.12 14.33 -9.97
N GLU A 18 -5.83 13.42 -9.04
CA GLU A 18 -6.09 13.55 -7.62
C GLU A 18 -5.14 14.60 -7.02
N GLY A 19 -5.68 15.72 -6.53
CA GLY A 19 -4.90 16.85 -6.00
C GLY A 19 -4.32 17.81 -7.04
N SER A 20 -4.46 17.52 -8.34
CA SER A 20 -3.94 18.35 -9.44
C SER A 20 -2.45 18.69 -9.31
N ALA A 21 -1.64 17.70 -8.88
CA ALA A 21 -0.24 17.88 -8.54
C ALA A 21 0.69 17.05 -9.43
N TRP A 22 1.96 17.42 -9.47
CA TRP A 22 3.02 16.59 -10.04
C TRP A 22 3.68 15.81 -8.90
N THR A 23 3.83 14.50 -9.05
CA THR A 23 4.54 13.65 -8.10
C THR A 23 5.72 12.98 -8.79
N VAL A 24 6.71 12.54 -8.01
CA VAL A 24 7.79 11.68 -8.50
C VAL A 24 7.22 10.28 -8.75
N SER A 25 7.65 9.63 -9.82
CA SER A 25 7.18 8.29 -10.16
C SER A 25 7.79 7.23 -9.24
N ASP A 26 7.03 6.16 -8.98
CA ASP A 26 7.49 5.00 -8.20
C ASP A 26 8.80 4.43 -8.76
N GLU A 27 8.95 4.37 -10.08
CA GLU A 27 10.15 3.89 -10.75
C GLU A 27 11.36 4.78 -10.50
N ALA A 28 11.18 6.10 -10.46
CA ALA A 28 12.26 7.04 -10.16
C ALA A 28 12.77 6.87 -8.73
N TYR A 29 11.86 6.72 -7.75
CA TYR A 29 12.26 6.43 -6.37
C TYR A 29 13.03 5.12 -6.25
N LEU A 30 12.52 4.04 -6.85
CA LEU A 30 13.17 2.73 -6.76
C LEU A 30 14.52 2.73 -7.47
N THR A 31 14.63 3.39 -8.62
CA THR A 31 15.92 3.57 -9.31
C THR A 31 16.92 4.34 -8.46
N LEU A 32 16.47 5.40 -7.77
CA LEU A 32 17.31 6.17 -6.86
C LEU A 32 17.75 5.32 -5.66
N TYR A 33 16.83 4.56 -5.07
CA TYR A 33 17.11 3.65 -3.96
C TYR A 33 18.18 2.62 -4.34
N GLU A 34 18.01 1.92 -5.46
CA GLU A 34 18.96 0.87 -5.89
C GLU A 34 20.37 1.44 -6.15
N ARG A 35 20.47 2.66 -6.68
CA ARG A 35 21.77 3.34 -6.90
C ARG A 35 22.47 3.72 -5.60
N HIS A 36 21.70 3.98 -4.54
CA HIS A 36 22.19 4.49 -3.26
C HIS A 36 21.94 3.52 -2.11
N ARG A 37 21.72 2.23 -2.39
CA ARG A 37 21.28 1.24 -1.40
C ARG A 37 22.23 1.07 -0.22
N SER A 38 23.52 1.36 -0.41
CA SER A 38 24.54 1.29 0.64
C SER A 38 24.84 2.65 1.28
N ASP A 39 24.19 3.72 0.84
CA ASP A 39 24.44 5.05 1.35
C ASP A 39 23.66 5.30 2.65
N PRO A 40 24.11 6.22 3.53
CA PRO A 40 23.43 6.53 4.79
C PRO A 40 21.98 7.03 4.65
N PHE A 41 21.56 7.43 3.45
CA PHE A 41 20.22 7.94 3.15
C PHE A 41 19.34 6.93 2.39
N ALA A 42 19.80 5.70 2.18
CA ALA A 42 19.03 4.65 1.49
C ALA A 42 17.64 4.45 2.12
N GLU A 43 17.59 4.44 3.45
CA GLU A 43 16.35 4.30 4.21
C GLU A 43 15.38 5.45 3.94
N GLU A 44 15.86 6.70 3.93
CA GLU A 44 15.01 7.88 3.69
C GLU A 44 14.42 7.88 2.28
N ILE A 45 15.18 7.43 1.27
CA ILE A 45 14.65 7.28 -0.09
C ILE A 45 13.51 6.27 -0.08
N LEU A 46 13.72 5.10 0.52
CA LEU A 46 12.72 4.05 0.51
C LEU A 46 11.51 4.39 1.39
N TRP A 47 11.71 5.13 2.48
CA TRP A 47 10.62 5.65 3.29
C TRP A 47 9.80 6.70 2.54
N THR A 48 10.44 7.61 1.80
CA THR A 48 9.74 8.59 0.96
C THR A 48 8.93 7.87 -0.13
N PHE A 49 9.53 6.86 -0.78
CA PHE A 49 8.80 5.96 -1.67
C PHE A 49 7.61 5.29 -0.97
N ALA A 50 7.76 4.81 0.25
CA ALA A 50 6.70 4.08 0.92
C ALA A 50 5.54 4.99 1.37
N SER A 51 5.84 6.23 1.76
CA SER A 51 4.90 7.13 2.45
C SER A 51 4.29 8.23 1.57
N GLU A 52 4.93 8.63 0.47
CA GLU A 52 4.36 9.66 -0.39
C GLU A 52 3.22 9.15 -1.28
N SER A 53 2.39 10.08 -1.74
CA SER A 53 1.33 9.82 -2.71
C SER A 53 1.91 9.29 -4.02
N SER A 54 1.31 8.22 -4.54
CA SER A 54 1.64 7.73 -5.87
C SER A 54 0.75 8.41 -6.92
N ALA A 55 1.23 8.49 -8.16
CA ALA A 55 0.41 8.96 -9.28
C ALA A 55 -0.67 7.98 -9.71
N TYR A 56 -0.60 6.75 -9.20
CA TYR A 56 -1.63 5.75 -9.38
C TYR A 56 -2.81 6.02 -8.43
N SER A 57 -4.01 6.13 -8.99
CA SER A 57 -5.25 6.14 -8.21
C SER A 57 -5.88 4.76 -8.21
N CYS A 58 -6.41 4.34 -7.06
CA CYS A 58 -7.16 3.10 -6.91
C CYS A 58 -8.68 3.31 -7.02
N GLU A 59 -9.16 4.54 -7.21
CA GLU A 59 -10.59 4.87 -7.42
C GLU A 59 -11.57 4.25 -6.38
N GLY A 60 -11.10 4.03 -5.15
CA GLY A 60 -11.90 3.39 -4.10
C GLY A 60 -11.82 1.87 -4.03
N ASP A 61 -11.09 1.20 -4.93
CA ASP A 61 -10.86 -0.26 -4.91
C ASP A 61 -9.96 -0.66 -3.73
N PRO A 62 -10.50 -1.33 -2.69
CA PRO A 62 -9.74 -1.78 -1.54
C PRO A 62 -8.65 -2.79 -1.90
N VAL A 63 -8.87 -3.68 -2.87
CA VAL A 63 -7.84 -4.64 -3.30
C VAL A 63 -6.67 -3.89 -3.89
N CYS A 64 -6.92 -2.90 -4.76
CA CYS A 64 -5.88 -2.03 -5.29
C CYS A 64 -5.15 -1.28 -4.18
N TYR A 65 -5.86 -0.70 -3.20
CA TYR A 65 -5.21 0.03 -2.11
C TYR A 65 -4.30 -0.87 -1.27
N VAL A 66 -4.75 -2.07 -0.90
CA VAL A 66 -3.92 -2.99 -0.12
C VAL A 66 -2.71 -3.44 -0.95
N ASP A 67 -2.90 -3.80 -2.21
CA ASP A 67 -1.80 -4.26 -3.04
C ASP A 67 -0.76 -3.17 -3.33
N ARG A 68 -1.20 -1.96 -3.64
CA ARG A 68 -0.31 -0.85 -3.99
C ARG A 68 0.27 -0.15 -2.78
N ALA A 69 -0.55 0.30 -1.85
CA ALA A 69 -0.08 1.06 -0.69
C ALA A 69 0.65 0.15 0.30
N VAL A 70 0.21 -1.10 0.46
CA VAL A 70 0.77 -2.00 1.47
C VAL A 70 1.76 -2.99 0.85
N ASN A 71 1.33 -3.91 -0.01
CA ASN A 71 2.20 -4.98 -0.53
C ASN A 71 3.34 -4.47 -1.43
N THR A 72 3.13 -3.38 -2.17
CA THR A 72 4.17 -2.85 -3.07
C THR A 72 5.07 -1.86 -2.35
N ARG A 73 4.49 -0.91 -1.61
CA ARG A 73 5.22 0.24 -1.05
C ARG A 73 5.74 -0.04 0.35
N LEU A 74 4.85 -0.16 1.33
CA LEU A 74 5.24 -0.37 2.73
C LEU A 74 5.97 -1.70 2.93
N ALA A 75 5.56 -2.76 2.23
CA ALA A 75 6.22 -4.04 2.32
C ALA A 75 7.64 -4.05 1.77
N ARG A 76 7.91 -3.22 0.76
CA ARG A 76 9.28 -3.04 0.31
C ARG A 76 10.13 -2.35 1.38
N TYR A 77 9.59 -1.34 2.06
CA TYR A 77 10.31 -0.65 3.13
C TYR A 77 10.71 -1.60 4.27
N TRP A 78 9.77 -2.33 4.87
CA TRP A 78 10.12 -3.20 6.01
C TRP A 78 10.86 -4.48 5.61
N ALA A 79 10.83 -4.89 4.34
CA ALA A 79 11.69 -5.97 3.85
C ALA A 79 13.17 -5.55 3.80
N ASP A 80 13.47 -4.30 3.43
CA ASP A 80 14.84 -3.79 3.35
C ASP A 80 15.31 -3.17 4.70
N PHE A 81 14.39 -2.68 5.53
CA PHE A 81 14.67 -2.05 6.83
C PHE A 81 13.70 -2.53 7.93
N PRO A 82 13.76 -3.81 8.34
CA PRO A 82 12.86 -4.37 9.35
C PRO A 82 13.01 -3.72 10.73
N ASP A 83 14.21 -3.22 11.05
CA ASP A 83 14.51 -2.45 12.26
C ASP A 83 14.71 -0.95 11.96
N GLY A 84 14.16 -0.48 10.84
CA GLY A 84 14.30 0.90 10.38
C GLY A 84 13.64 1.92 11.32
N ARG A 85 14.10 3.17 11.24
CA ARG A 85 13.59 4.32 12.01
C ARG A 85 12.10 4.59 11.78
N HIS A 86 11.54 4.13 10.66
CA HIS A 86 10.13 4.31 10.31
C HIS A 86 9.31 3.03 10.40
N ILE A 87 9.83 1.92 10.95
CA ILE A 87 9.10 0.63 10.99
C ILE A 87 7.72 0.75 11.65
N VAL A 88 7.66 1.39 12.82
CA VAL A 88 6.41 1.62 13.55
C VAL A 88 5.42 2.43 12.69
N GLN A 89 5.90 3.47 12.01
CA GLN A 89 5.06 4.30 11.14
C GLN A 89 4.58 3.54 9.90
N ALA A 90 5.43 2.68 9.33
CA ALA A 90 5.09 1.86 8.18
C ALA A 90 3.99 0.85 8.53
N VAL A 91 4.16 0.15 9.66
CA VAL A 91 3.18 -0.82 10.16
C VAL A 91 1.85 -0.14 10.52
N GLU A 92 1.89 1.02 11.17
CA GLU A 92 0.68 1.79 11.49
C GLU A 92 -0.05 2.29 10.24
N THR A 93 0.69 2.75 9.23
CA THR A 93 0.10 3.17 7.95
C THR A 93 -0.59 1.99 7.26
N ALA A 94 0.06 0.82 7.22
CA ALA A 94 -0.53 -0.40 6.70
C ALA A 94 -1.82 -0.75 7.45
N ARG A 95 -1.79 -0.68 8.79
CA ARG A 95 -2.95 -0.95 9.64
C ARG A 95 -4.13 -0.02 9.32
N THR A 96 -3.88 1.27 9.08
CA THR A 96 -4.92 2.23 8.69
C THR A 96 -5.54 1.88 7.33
N VAL A 97 -4.73 1.52 6.32
CA VAL A 97 -5.24 1.10 5.00
C VAL A 97 -6.12 -0.15 5.12
N LEU A 98 -5.66 -1.14 5.89
CA LEU A 98 -6.41 -2.37 6.13
C LEU A 98 -7.71 -2.13 6.91
N ALA A 99 -7.73 -1.17 7.85
CA ALA A 99 -8.94 -0.81 8.56
C ALA A 99 -10.04 -0.27 7.62
N GLY A 100 -9.67 0.57 6.65
CA GLY A 100 -10.62 1.04 5.63
C GLY A 100 -11.15 -0.09 4.74
N THR A 101 -10.31 -1.09 4.44
CA THR A 101 -10.75 -2.29 3.70
C THR A 101 -11.72 -3.14 4.52
N LEU A 102 -11.43 -3.34 5.81
CA LEU A 102 -12.28 -4.10 6.71
C LEU A 102 -13.65 -3.44 6.92
N GLU A 103 -13.69 -2.11 6.99
CA GLU A 103 -14.94 -1.35 7.04
C GLU A 103 -15.82 -1.65 5.82
N GLN A 104 -15.23 -1.65 4.62
CA GLN A 104 -15.95 -1.98 3.38
C GLN A 104 -16.47 -3.42 3.36
N CYS A 105 -15.64 -4.39 3.78
CA CYS A 105 -16.05 -5.79 3.96
C CYS A 105 -17.26 -5.90 4.90
N THR A 106 -17.15 -5.29 6.09
CA THR A 106 -18.18 -5.36 7.13
C THR A 106 -19.48 -4.75 6.64
N ALA A 107 -19.41 -3.59 5.97
CA ALA A 107 -20.56 -2.92 5.39
C ALA A 107 -21.23 -3.77 4.29
N ALA A 108 -20.44 -4.42 3.43
CA ALA A 108 -20.95 -5.29 2.37
C ALA A 108 -21.67 -6.52 2.96
N ARG A 109 -21.09 -7.17 3.97
CA ARG A 109 -21.68 -8.33 4.65
C ARG A 109 -22.94 -8.01 5.43
N ALA A 110 -23.02 -6.82 6.01
CA ALA A 110 -24.23 -6.35 6.69
C ALA A 110 -25.32 -5.86 5.72
N SER A 111 -25.01 -5.74 4.43
CA SER A 111 -25.94 -5.20 3.44
C SER A 111 -26.93 -6.24 2.91
N VAL A 112 -28.07 -5.75 2.41
CA VAL A 112 -29.05 -6.60 1.70
C VAL A 112 -28.38 -7.17 0.44
N PRO A 113 -28.67 -8.43 0.05
CA PRO A 113 -28.25 -8.98 -1.24
C PRO A 113 -28.58 -8.02 -2.39
N ASP A 114 -27.69 -7.95 -3.39
CA ASP A 114 -27.80 -7.03 -4.54
C ASP A 114 -27.83 -5.53 -4.18
N SER A 115 -27.45 -5.13 -2.97
CA SER A 115 -27.20 -3.72 -2.69
C SER A 115 -25.98 -3.22 -3.47
N ARG A 116 -25.82 -1.90 -3.57
CA ARG A 116 -24.59 -1.31 -4.13
C ARG A 116 -23.34 -1.75 -3.35
N ALA A 117 -23.43 -1.88 -2.03
CA ALA A 117 -22.31 -2.30 -1.19
C ALA A 117 -21.90 -3.76 -1.47
N ALA A 118 -22.87 -4.68 -1.55
CA ALA A 118 -22.64 -6.07 -1.89
C ALA A 118 -22.01 -6.23 -3.28
N ARG A 119 -22.57 -5.56 -4.30
CA ARG A 119 -22.04 -5.61 -5.67
C ARG A 119 -20.66 -4.97 -5.80
N ASN A 120 -20.40 -3.88 -5.09
CA ASN A 120 -19.08 -3.25 -5.11
C ASN A 120 -18.03 -4.20 -4.51
N TRP A 121 -18.34 -4.84 -3.39
CA TRP A 121 -17.44 -5.81 -2.76
C TRP A 121 -17.10 -6.98 -3.67
N GLU A 122 -18.13 -7.57 -4.29
CA GLU A 122 -17.96 -8.62 -5.30
C GLU A 122 -17.11 -8.13 -6.49
N TRP A 123 -17.39 -6.92 -6.99
CA TRP A 123 -16.64 -6.32 -8.10
C TRP A 123 -15.17 -6.08 -7.77
N TYR A 124 -14.83 -5.68 -6.53
CA TYR A 124 -13.44 -5.55 -6.10
C TYR A 124 -12.69 -6.90 -6.09
N GLY A 125 -13.41 -8.02 -6.01
CA GLY A 125 -12.81 -9.36 -6.08
C GLY A 125 -11.96 -9.71 -4.85
N TRP A 126 -12.30 -9.17 -3.67
CA TRP A 126 -11.59 -9.51 -2.44
C TRP A 126 -11.72 -10.99 -2.09
N ASP A 127 -12.88 -11.61 -2.32
CA ASP A 127 -13.10 -13.02 -1.98
C ASP A 127 -12.11 -13.94 -2.72
N ASP A 128 -11.77 -13.59 -3.97
CA ASP A 128 -10.80 -14.34 -4.78
C ASP A 128 -9.34 -13.98 -4.46
N ARG A 129 -9.03 -12.69 -4.28
CA ARG A 129 -7.65 -12.18 -4.21
C ARG A 129 -7.16 -11.91 -2.78
N GLY A 130 -8.07 -11.56 -1.89
CA GLY A 130 -7.81 -11.17 -0.50
C GLY A 130 -7.01 -12.20 0.28
N PRO A 131 -7.35 -13.51 0.25
CA PRO A 131 -6.58 -14.52 0.97
C PRO A 131 -5.11 -14.61 0.56
N GLU A 132 -4.80 -14.45 -0.74
CA GLU A 132 -3.42 -14.44 -1.22
C GLU A 132 -2.68 -13.16 -0.78
N ILE A 133 -3.36 -12.01 -0.86
CA ILE A 133 -2.84 -10.72 -0.40
C ILE A 133 -2.50 -10.76 1.10
N VAL A 134 -3.41 -11.28 1.94
CA VAL A 134 -3.19 -11.43 3.38
C VAL A 134 -1.98 -12.34 3.65
N ARG A 135 -1.87 -13.47 2.95
CA ARG A 135 -0.75 -14.40 3.10
C ARG A 135 0.58 -13.77 2.71
N ALA A 136 0.63 -13.07 1.57
CA ALA A 136 1.81 -12.37 1.13
C ALA A 136 2.24 -11.29 2.13
N LEU A 137 1.28 -10.54 2.68
CA LEU A 137 1.58 -9.51 3.68
C LEU A 137 2.15 -10.11 4.97
N ARG A 138 1.58 -11.21 5.46
CA ARG A 138 2.11 -11.94 6.63
C ARG A 138 3.56 -12.39 6.41
N ALA A 139 3.85 -12.98 5.24
CA ALA A 139 5.20 -13.42 4.90
C ALA A 139 6.19 -12.25 4.84
N SER A 140 5.77 -11.09 4.33
CA SER A 140 6.65 -9.91 4.26
C SER A 140 7.04 -9.33 5.64
N LEU A 141 6.30 -9.67 6.70
CA LEU A 141 6.53 -9.20 8.07
C LEU A 141 7.37 -10.18 8.90
N GLU A 142 7.91 -11.26 8.31
CA GLU A 142 8.66 -12.29 9.02
C GLU A 142 9.83 -11.69 9.84
N GLU A 143 10.58 -10.77 9.24
CA GLU A 143 11.74 -10.13 9.86
C GLU A 143 11.40 -8.92 10.75
N VAL A 144 10.15 -8.43 10.71
CA VAL A 144 9.70 -7.32 11.58
C VAL A 144 9.52 -7.84 13.00
N SER A 145 9.92 -7.04 14.00
CA SER A 145 9.78 -7.40 15.40
C SER A 145 8.33 -7.76 15.78
N GLU A 146 8.15 -8.74 16.66
CA GLU A 146 6.81 -9.15 17.11
C GLU A 146 6.04 -8.01 17.79
N GLU A 147 6.75 -7.15 18.54
CA GLU A 147 6.15 -5.98 19.19
C GLU A 147 5.57 -5.02 18.14
N ASP A 148 6.33 -4.73 17.09
CA ASP A 148 5.91 -3.76 16.07
C ASP A 148 4.78 -4.31 15.19
N LYS A 149 4.87 -5.58 14.75
CA LYS A 149 3.87 -6.14 13.80
C LYS A 149 2.60 -6.68 14.45
N ALA A 150 2.54 -6.87 15.77
CA ALA A 150 1.42 -7.56 16.44
C ALA A 150 0.04 -7.02 16.05
N GLN A 151 -0.13 -5.70 16.02
CA GLN A 151 -1.43 -5.09 15.70
C GLN A 151 -1.82 -5.24 14.23
N LEU A 152 -0.83 -5.23 13.33
CA LEU A 152 -1.04 -5.46 11.90
C LEU A 152 -1.41 -6.92 11.62
N ILE A 153 -0.74 -7.86 12.30
CA ILE A 153 -1.04 -9.30 12.24
C ILE A 153 -2.46 -9.61 12.73
N ALA A 154 -2.92 -8.94 13.79
CA ALA A 154 -4.31 -9.06 14.26
C ALA A 154 -5.30 -8.56 13.20
N ARG A 155 -5.04 -7.37 12.62
CA ARG A 155 -5.90 -6.80 11.57
C ARG A 155 -5.99 -7.69 10.32
N LEU A 156 -4.87 -8.32 9.95
CA LEU A 156 -4.84 -9.29 8.86
C LEU A 156 -5.71 -10.53 9.13
N GLY A 157 -5.85 -10.95 10.40
CA GLY A 157 -6.77 -12.02 10.78
C GLY A 157 -8.23 -11.62 10.53
N GLU A 158 -8.62 -10.41 10.93
CA GLU A 158 -9.97 -9.88 10.69
C GLU A 158 -10.30 -9.80 9.18
N LEU A 159 -9.33 -9.44 8.35
CA LEU A 159 -9.50 -9.39 6.89
C LEU A 159 -9.52 -10.77 6.22
N GLU A 160 -8.86 -11.76 6.79
CA GLU A 160 -8.94 -13.14 6.29
C GLU A 160 -10.34 -13.71 6.45
N GLU A 161 -11.02 -13.34 7.55
CA GLU A 161 -12.42 -13.68 7.76
C GLU A 161 -13.33 -13.07 6.69
N CYS A 162 -12.89 -12.02 5.97
CA CYS A 162 -13.62 -11.42 4.85
C CYS A 162 -13.62 -12.24 3.56
N GLY A 163 -12.83 -13.33 3.47
CA GLY A 163 -12.87 -14.25 2.33
C GLY A 163 -14.20 -15.03 2.20
N PRO A 164 -14.33 -15.91 1.19
CA PRO A 164 -15.57 -16.65 0.94
C PRO A 164 -15.92 -17.51 2.15
N GLY A 165 -17.13 -17.31 2.68
CA GLY A 165 -17.74 -18.12 3.75
C GLY A 165 -18.52 -19.31 3.22
#